data_AF-A0AAV2S6K4-F1
#
_entry.id   AF-A0AAV2S6K4-F1
#
_cell.length_a   1.000
_cell.length_b   1.000
_cell.length_c   1.000
_cell.angle_alpha   90.00
_cell.angle_beta   90.00
_cell.angle_gamma   90.00
#
_symmetry.space_group_name_H-M   'P 1'
#
loop_
_entity.id
_entity.type
_entity.pdbx_description
1 polymer ?
#
loop_
_entity_poly.entity_id
_entity_poly.type
_entity_poly.pdbx_seq_one_letter_code
_entity_poly.pdbx_strand_id
1 'polypeptide(L)'
;GYSRDLDAFRQLLLVRSWCPDRTISQAARYIKSALGDEYADSVILDLEATWDEADNRTPLVCFLSVGSDPSSQIEALAKAKEMEFCFISMGQGQEEHARKLLMTAIAQGRWLLLQNCHLSLEFCTELLQVVTETEQMHPQFRLWISTEVHPLFPISFLQ
;
A
#
# COMPACT_ATOMS: atom_id res chain seq x y z
N GLY A 1 26.86 -16.20 33.36
CA GLY A 1 26.03 -15.00 33.24
C GLY A 1 24.60 -15.43 32.98
N TYR A 2 23.62 -14.64 33.43
CA TYR A 2 22.17 -14.94 33.42
C TYR A 2 21.58 -15.36 32.06
N SER A 3 22.32 -15.17 30.96
CA SER A 3 21.97 -15.63 29.61
C SER A 3 21.89 -17.15 29.45
N ARG A 4 22.33 -17.95 30.43
CA ARG A 4 22.14 -19.42 30.43
C ARG A 4 20.89 -19.88 31.19
N ASP A 5 20.33 -19.05 32.06
CA ASP A 5 19.22 -19.42 32.95
C ASP A 5 17.89 -18.75 32.58
N LEU A 6 17.94 -17.67 31.78
CA LEU A 6 16.77 -16.93 31.31
C LEU A 6 16.55 -17.17 29.82
N ASP A 7 15.32 -17.54 29.45
CA ASP A 7 14.86 -17.57 28.06
C ASP A 7 14.80 -16.15 27.46
N ALA A 8 14.67 -16.06 26.13
CA ALA A 8 14.68 -14.80 25.41
C ALA A 8 13.57 -13.83 25.86
N PHE A 9 12.41 -14.36 26.27
CA PHE A 9 11.29 -13.56 26.78
C PHE A 9 11.61 -12.95 28.15
N ARG A 10 12.13 -13.73 29.09
CA ARG A 10 12.54 -13.24 30.42
C ARG A 10 13.69 -12.25 30.32
N GLN A 11 14.62 -12.44 29.38
CA GLN A 11 15.66 -11.46 29.09
C GLN A 11 15.07 -10.13 28.57
N LEU A 12 14.03 -10.19 27.71
CA LEU A 12 13.30 -8.99 27.28
C LEU A 12 12.65 -8.25 28.45
N LEU A 13 11.98 -8.97 29.35
CA LEU A 13 11.37 -8.35 30.53
C LEU A 13 12.42 -7.63 31.39
N LEU A 14 13.57 -8.26 31.62
CA LEU A 14 14.65 -7.66 32.41
C LEU A 14 15.25 -6.42 31.74
N VAL A 15 15.52 -6.47 30.42
CA VAL A 15 16.01 -5.30 29.67
C VAL A 15 14.99 -4.18 29.67
N ARG A 16 13.70 -4.48 29.48
CA ARG A 16 12.62 -3.49 29.52
C ARG A 16 12.53 -2.78 30.87
N SER A 17 12.76 -3.51 31.97
CA SER A 17 12.73 -2.95 33.33
C SER A 17 13.94 -2.07 33.66
N TRP A 18 15.12 -2.34 33.11
CA TRP A 18 16.37 -1.67 33.51
C TRP A 18 16.94 -0.71 32.45
N CYS A 19 16.69 -0.95 31.16
CA CYS A 19 17.22 -0.17 30.04
C CYS A 19 16.16 -0.05 28.93
N PRO A 20 15.17 0.86 29.09
CA PRO A 20 14.09 1.05 28.12
C PRO A 20 14.59 1.28 26.68
N ASP A 21 15.70 2.01 26.52
CA ASP A 21 16.30 2.31 25.21
C ASP A 21 16.74 1.06 24.43
N ARG A 22 17.06 -0.04 25.13
CA ARG A 22 17.45 -1.32 24.51
C ARG A 22 16.27 -2.27 24.28
N THR A 23 15.05 -1.88 24.66
CA THR A 23 13.87 -2.73 24.57
C THR A 23 13.58 -3.14 23.13
N ILE A 24 13.66 -2.23 22.16
CA ILE A 24 13.37 -2.53 20.75
C ILE A 24 14.35 -3.58 20.21
N SER A 25 15.65 -3.40 20.46
CA SER A 25 16.67 -4.37 20.05
C SER A 25 16.47 -5.73 20.72
N GLN A 26 16.12 -5.76 22.00
CA GLN A 26 15.88 -7.03 22.70
C GLN A 26 14.56 -7.68 22.27
N ALA A 27 13.53 -6.90 21.90
CA ALA A 27 12.29 -7.41 21.34
C ALA A 27 12.51 -8.05 19.97
N ALA A 28 13.30 -7.42 19.10
CA ALA A 28 13.70 -8.01 17.82
C ALA A 28 14.41 -9.36 18.03
N ARG A 29 15.32 -9.46 19.00
CA ARG A 29 15.98 -10.74 19.35
C ARG A 29 15.00 -11.80 19.85
N TYR A 30 14.00 -11.40 20.63
CA TYR A 30 12.95 -12.32 21.07
C TYR A 30 12.14 -12.84 19.87
N ILE A 31 11.71 -11.95 18.97
CA ILE A 31 10.98 -12.30 17.74
C ILE A 31 11.81 -13.28 16.89
N LYS A 32 13.10 -12.97 16.65
CA LYS A 32 14.03 -13.86 15.93
C LYS A 32 14.08 -15.25 16.53
N SER A 33 14.18 -15.35 17.86
CA SER A 33 14.26 -16.64 18.56
C SER A 33 12.95 -17.44 18.57
N ALA A 34 11.81 -16.75 18.50
CA ALA A 34 10.49 -17.36 18.64
C ALA A 34 9.85 -17.73 17.29
N LEU A 35 10.04 -16.88 16.28
CA LEU A 35 9.37 -16.99 14.98
C LEU A 35 10.33 -17.21 13.80
N GLY A 36 11.60 -16.79 13.93
CA GLY A 36 12.58 -16.83 12.83
C GLY A 36 13.12 -15.44 12.50
N ASP A 37 14.25 -15.39 11.79
CA ASP A 37 14.92 -14.14 11.46
C ASP A 37 14.09 -13.27 10.50
N GLU A 38 13.35 -13.91 9.59
CA GLU A 38 12.49 -13.28 8.60
C GLU A 38 11.37 -12.41 9.21
N TYR A 39 10.98 -12.67 10.46
CA TYR A 39 9.93 -11.92 11.15
C TYR A 39 10.44 -10.68 11.90
N ALA A 40 11.76 -10.51 12.00
CA ALA A 40 12.39 -9.38 12.68
C ALA A 40 13.22 -8.49 11.76
N ASP A 41 13.54 -8.97 10.56
CA ASP A 41 14.26 -8.20 9.56
C ASP A 41 13.30 -7.27 8.80
N SER A 42 13.80 -6.11 8.39
CA SER A 42 13.02 -5.15 7.63
C SER A 42 12.80 -5.66 6.20
N VAL A 43 11.55 -5.71 5.76
CA VAL A 43 11.19 -6.04 4.37
C VAL A 43 11.22 -4.76 3.53
N ILE A 44 11.87 -4.80 2.38
CA ILE A 44 11.83 -3.73 1.37
C ILE A 44 10.53 -3.91 0.58
N LEU A 45 9.81 -2.82 0.34
CA LEU A 45 8.62 -2.83 -0.51
C LEU A 45 9.00 -3.26 -1.93
N ASP A 46 8.40 -4.35 -2.40
CA ASP A 46 8.51 -4.81 -3.78
C ASP A 46 7.21 -4.50 -4.54
N LEU A 47 7.24 -3.40 -5.31
CA LEU A 47 6.10 -2.97 -6.11
C LEU A 47 5.77 -3.93 -7.25
N GLU A 48 6.76 -4.67 -7.78
CA GLU A 48 6.53 -5.63 -8.85
C GLU A 48 5.80 -6.86 -8.31
N ALA A 49 6.24 -7.39 -7.16
CA ALA A 49 5.53 -8.48 -6.49
C ALA A 49 4.09 -8.08 -6.12
N THR A 50 3.90 -6.88 -5.55
CA THR A 50 2.57 -6.37 -5.18
C THR A 50 1.67 -6.23 -6.41
N TRP A 51 2.22 -5.80 -7.56
CA TRP A 51 1.49 -5.72 -8.82
C TRP A 51 1.10 -7.10 -9.36
N ASP A 52 1.97 -8.10 -9.24
CA ASP A 52 1.74 -9.47 -9.73
C ASP A 52 0.61 -10.17 -8.96
N GLU A 53 0.48 -9.86 -7.66
CA GLU A 53 -0.61 -10.34 -6.81
C GLU A 53 -1.97 -9.69 -7.12
N ALA A 54 -1.96 -8.50 -7.75
CA ALA A 54 -3.18 -7.76 -8.05
C ALA A 54 -3.73 -8.04 -9.46
N ASP A 55 -5.05 -8.24 -9.53
CA ASP A 55 -5.78 -8.35 -10.80
C ASP A 55 -6.33 -6.99 -11.28
N ASN A 56 -7.18 -7.00 -12.31
CA ASN A 56 -7.77 -5.77 -12.84
C ASN A 56 -8.86 -5.18 -11.95
N ARG A 57 -9.45 -5.95 -11.03
CA ARG A 57 -10.52 -5.51 -10.12
C ARG A 57 -10.01 -5.18 -8.72
N THR A 58 -8.76 -5.50 -8.42
CA THR A 58 -8.11 -5.28 -7.12
C THR A 58 -7.31 -3.98 -7.16
N PRO A 59 -7.85 -2.85 -6.64
CA PRO A 59 -7.13 -1.60 -6.61
C PRO A 59 -5.94 -1.67 -5.65
N LEU A 60 -4.81 -1.10 -6.06
CA LEU A 60 -3.59 -1.01 -5.27
C LEU A 60 -3.56 0.32 -4.53
N VAL A 61 -3.63 0.28 -3.19
CA VAL A 61 -3.68 1.48 -2.34
C VAL A 61 -2.32 1.74 -1.67
N CYS A 62 -1.75 2.90 -1.94
CA CYS A 62 -0.51 3.39 -1.36
C CYS A 62 -0.80 4.44 -0.28
N PHE A 63 -0.51 4.10 0.97
CA PHE A 63 -0.53 5.07 2.06
C PHE A 63 0.71 5.95 2.02
N LEU A 64 0.50 7.24 1.83
CA LEU A 64 1.54 8.24 1.80
C LEU A 64 1.99 8.56 3.23
N SER A 65 3.30 8.54 3.45
CA SER A 65 3.94 9.16 4.60
C SER A 65 4.83 10.31 4.13
N VAL A 66 5.17 11.23 5.03
CA VAL A 66 6.05 12.37 4.71
C VAL A 66 7.34 11.86 4.03
N GLY A 67 7.56 12.28 2.78
CA GLY A 67 8.74 11.92 1.99
C GLY A 67 8.69 10.56 1.26
N SER A 68 7.56 9.85 1.28
CA SER A 68 7.40 8.54 0.64
C SER A 68 6.22 8.57 -0.33
N ASP A 69 6.45 9.08 -1.55
CA ASP A 69 5.51 9.02 -2.67
C ASP A 69 5.98 7.96 -3.69
N PRO A 70 5.24 6.86 -3.89
CA PRO A 70 5.61 5.80 -4.83
C PRO A 70 5.26 6.13 -6.30
N SER A 71 4.66 7.28 -6.60
CA SER A 71 4.17 7.62 -7.94
C SER A 71 5.23 7.43 -9.03
N SER A 72 6.47 7.85 -8.79
CA SER A 72 7.58 7.71 -9.75
C SER A 72 8.02 6.25 -9.94
N GLN A 73 7.93 5.43 -8.88
CA GLN A 73 8.25 4.01 -8.95
C GLN A 73 7.17 3.24 -9.71
N ILE A 74 5.89 3.60 -9.52
CA ILE A 74 4.76 3.04 -10.26
C ILE A 74 4.87 3.39 -11.75
N GLU A 75 5.19 4.64 -12.08
CA GLU A 75 5.41 5.07 -13.48
C GLU A 75 6.58 4.30 -14.13
N ALA A 76 7.70 4.14 -13.40
CA ALA A 76 8.84 3.37 -13.87
C ALA A 76 8.48 1.89 -14.10
N LEU A 77 7.68 1.29 -13.21
CA LEU A 77 7.20 -0.09 -13.36
C LEU A 77 6.27 -0.22 -14.57
N ALA A 78 5.32 0.70 -14.75
CA ALA A 78 4.43 0.71 -15.91
C ALA A 78 5.23 0.78 -17.23
N LYS A 79 6.25 1.65 -17.28
CA LYS A 79 7.15 1.78 -18.42
C LYS A 79 7.95 0.50 -18.67
N ALA A 80 8.45 -0.15 -17.62
CA ALA A 80 9.16 -1.43 -17.72
C ALA A 80 8.27 -2.57 -18.24
N LYS A 81 6.96 -2.52 -17.96
CA LYS A 81 5.95 -3.47 -18.46
C LYS A 81 5.35 -3.05 -19.81
N GLU A 82 5.85 -1.98 -20.43
CA GLU A 82 5.33 -1.42 -21.68
C GLU A 82 3.83 -1.07 -21.63
N MET A 83 3.35 -0.67 -20.45
CA MET A 83 1.96 -0.32 -20.20
C MET A 83 1.75 1.20 -20.33
N GLU A 84 0.64 1.59 -20.96
CA GLU A 84 0.21 2.98 -20.97
C GLU A 84 -0.21 3.41 -19.55
N PHE A 85 0.47 4.43 -19.03
CA PHE A 85 0.27 4.97 -17.69
C PHE A 85 -0.37 6.35 -17.75
N CYS A 86 -1.43 6.55 -16.96
CA CYS A 86 -2.12 7.82 -16.78
C CYS A 86 -2.19 8.13 -15.28
N PHE A 87 -2.06 9.40 -14.92
CA PHE A 87 -2.23 9.84 -13.55
C PHE A 87 -3.07 11.11 -13.47
N ILE A 88 -3.77 11.29 -12.35
CA ILE A 88 -4.50 12.51 -12.03
C ILE A 88 -4.42 12.75 -10.52
N SER A 89 -4.09 13.97 -10.12
CA SER A 89 -4.18 14.38 -8.72
C SER A 89 -5.60 14.80 -8.40
N MET A 90 -6.19 14.14 -7.42
CA MET A 90 -7.50 14.50 -6.88
C MET A 90 -7.42 15.86 -6.19
N GLY A 91 -8.56 16.55 -6.20
CA GLY A 91 -8.71 17.93 -5.78
C GLY A 91 -10.02 18.49 -6.31
N GLN A 92 -10.36 19.71 -5.90
CA GLN A 92 -11.66 20.30 -6.23
C GLN A 92 -11.89 20.37 -7.76
N GLY A 93 -12.94 19.72 -8.24
CA GLY A 93 -13.35 19.74 -9.65
C GLY A 93 -12.62 18.74 -10.56
N GLN A 94 -11.80 17.84 -10.00
CA GLN A 94 -11.11 16.81 -10.77
C GLN A 94 -11.95 15.54 -10.96
N GLU A 95 -13.07 15.41 -10.27
CA GLU A 95 -13.89 14.20 -10.25
C GLU A 95 -14.42 13.85 -11.65
N GLU A 96 -14.88 14.83 -12.43
CA GLU A 96 -15.39 14.58 -13.78
C GLU A 96 -14.28 14.12 -14.75
N HIS A 97 -13.08 14.68 -14.62
CA HIS A 97 -11.91 14.28 -15.40
C HIS A 97 -11.43 12.88 -15.00
N ALA A 98 -11.40 12.59 -13.70
CA ALA A 98 -11.06 11.28 -13.16
C ALA A 98 -12.03 10.19 -13.65
N ARG A 99 -13.35 10.47 -13.68
CA ARG A 99 -14.35 9.54 -14.26
C ARG A 99 -14.07 9.21 -15.72
N LYS A 100 -13.82 10.24 -16.54
CA LYS A 100 -13.53 10.05 -17.98
C LYS A 100 -12.25 9.24 -18.19
N LEU A 101 -11.21 9.54 -17.41
CA LEU A 101 -9.94 8.80 -17.44
C LEU A 101 -10.13 7.35 -16.98
N LEU A 102 -10.90 7.11 -15.92
CA LEU A 102 -11.21 5.77 -15.42
C LEU A 102 -11.89 4.92 -16.49
N MET A 103 -12.97 5.41 -17.09
CA MET A 103 -13.70 4.67 -18.13
C MET A 103 -12.81 4.38 -19.34
N THR A 104 -11.99 5.35 -19.74
CA THR A 104 -11.03 5.18 -20.85
C THR A 104 -9.96 4.13 -20.50
N ALA A 105 -9.41 4.19 -19.28
CA ALA A 105 -8.40 3.26 -18.81
C ALA A 105 -8.94 1.83 -18.69
N ILE A 106 -10.15 1.66 -18.16
CA ILE A 106 -10.86 0.37 -18.09
C ILE A 106 -11.05 -0.22 -19.49
N ALA A 107 -11.49 0.58 -20.46
CA ALA A 107 -11.76 0.11 -21.82
C ALA A 107 -10.48 -0.23 -22.60
N GLN A 108 -9.40 0.52 -22.39
CA GLN A 108 -8.16 0.40 -23.14
C GLN A 108 -7.07 -0.41 -22.42
N GLY A 109 -7.30 -0.84 -21.17
CA GLY A 109 -6.32 -1.62 -20.41
C GLY A 109 -5.15 -0.82 -19.87
N ARG A 110 -5.35 0.47 -19.60
CA ARG A 110 -4.30 1.36 -19.10
C ARG A 110 -4.13 1.24 -17.59
N TRP A 111 -2.98 1.68 -17.11
CA TRP A 111 -2.78 1.89 -15.68
C TRP A 111 -3.21 3.31 -15.32
N LEU A 112 -4.04 3.43 -14.29
CA LEU A 112 -4.51 4.72 -13.79
C LEU A 112 -4.04 4.90 -12.34
N LEU A 113 -3.30 5.98 -12.08
CA LEU A 113 -2.96 6.43 -10.73
C LEU A 113 -3.83 7.63 -10.33
N LEU A 114 -4.64 7.45 -9.29
CA LEU A 114 -5.34 8.54 -8.62
C LEU A 114 -4.51 9.01 -7.43
N GLN A 115 -3.95 10.21 -7.53
CA GLN A 115 -3.11 10.76 -6.47
C GLN A 115 -3.95 11.56 -5.47
N ASN A 116 -3.54 11.55 -4.20
CA ASN A 116 -4.13 12.37 -3.14
C ASN A 116 -5.64 12.14 -2.95
N CYS A 117 -6.10 10.89 -3.03
CA CYS A 117 -7.52 10.52 -2.95
C CYS A 117 -8.23 10.96 -1.65
N HIS A 118 -7.49 11.19 -0.55
CA HIS A 118 -8.00 11.80 0.67
C HIS A 118 -8.65 13.19 0.44
N LEU A 119 -8.33 13.88 -0.65
CA LEU A 119 -8.93 15.17 -1.02
C LEU A 119 -10.33 15.04 -1.66
N SER A 120 -10.72 13.84 -2.10
CA SER A 120 -12.00 13.57 -2.78
C SER A 120 -12.59 12.21 -2.33
N LEU A 121 -12.97 12.11 -1.06
CA LEU A 121 -13.44 10.85 -0.44
C LEU A 121 -14.75 10.32 -1.02
N GLU A 122 -15.68 11.21 -1.39
CA GLU A 122 -16.95 10.82 -2.02
C GLU A 122 -16.69 10.11 -3.35
N PHE A 123 -15.74 10.61 -4.14
CA PHE A 123 -15.32 9.99 -5.39
C PHE A 123 -14.68 8.61 -5.17
N CYS A 124 -13.96 8.40 -4.07
CA CYS A 124 -13.37 7.09 -3.75
C CYS A 124 -14.47 6.01 -3.59
N THR A 125 -15.60 6.36 -2.97
CA THR A 125 -16.75 5.45 -2.84
C THR A 125 -17.36 5.13 -4.20
N GLU A 126 -17.56 6.15 -5.04
CA GLU A 126 -18.04 5.98 -6.41
C GLU A 126 -17.09 5.11 -7.25
N LEU A 127 -15.78 5.30 -7.09
CA LEU A 127 -14.74 4.56 -7.79
C LEU A 127 -14.85 3.04 -7.55
N LEU A 128 -14.99 2.63 -6.28
CA LEU A 128 -15.17 1.23 -5.92
C LEU A 128 -16.41 0.63 -6.56
N GLN A 129 -17.50 1.40 -6.55
CA GLN A 129 -18.74 0.98 -7.17
C GLN A 129 -18.54 0.72 -8.67
N VAL A 130 -17.87 1.64 -9.38
CA VAL A 130 -17.55 1.48 -10.80
C VAL A 130 -16.67 0.25 -11.04
N VAL A 131 -15.60 0.07 -10.27
CA VAL A 131 -14.66 -1.07 -10.43
C VAL A 131 -15.36 -2.41 -10.16
N THR A 132 -16.30 -2.44 -9.22
CA THR A 132 -17.04 -3.65 -8.85
C THR A 132 -18.14 -3.97 -9.85
N GLU A 133 -18.95 -2.98 -10.23
CA GLU A 133 -20.15 -3.16 -11.06
C GLU A 133 -19.84 -3.25 -12.56
N THR A 134 -18.70 -2.75 -13.02
CA THR A 134 -18.33 -2.83 -14.44
C THR A 134 -18.16 -4.29 -14.86
N GLU A 135 -18.99 -4.79 -15.77
CA GLU A 135 -18.93 -6.19 -16.22
C GLU A 135 -17.67 -6.47 -17.06
N GLN A 136 -17.40 -5.60 -18.05
CA GLN A 136 -16.28 -5.76 -18.98
C GLN A 136 -15.13 -4.85 -18.58
N MET A 137 -14.07 -5.45 -18.05
CA MET A 137 -12.85 -4.77 -17.67
C MET A 137 -11.66 -5.38 -18.39
N HIS A 138 -10.82 -4.55 -18.99
CA HIS A 138 -9.67 -5.04 -19.72
C HIS A 138 -8.70 -5.79 -18.77
N PRO A 139 -8.15 -6.96 -19.14
CA PRO A 139 -7.30 -7.76 -18.24
C PRO A 139 -6.02 -7.04 -17.76
N GLN A 140 -5.48 -6.14 -18.58
CA GLN A 140 -4.28 -5.37 -18.28
C GLN A 140 -4.55 -4.08 -17.48
N PHE A 141 -5.81 -3.69 -17.31
CA PHE A 141 -6.15 -2.52 -16.51
C PHE A 141 -5.63 -2.71 -15.08
N ARG A 142 -5.05 -1.65 -14.52
CA ARG A 142 -4.64 -1.59 -13.11
C ARG A 142 -4.99 -0.22 -12.55
N LEU A 143 -5.57 -0.23 -11.36
CA LEU A 143 -5.93 0.97 -10.62
C LEU A 143 -4.99 1.13 -9.43
N TRP A 144 -4.30 2.25 -9.38
CA TRP A 144 -3.44 2.66 -8.29
C TRP A 144 -4.04 3.88 -7.60
N ILE A 145 -3.95 3.93 -6.27
CA ILE A 145 -4.49 5.00 -5.45
C ILE A 145 -3.40 5.45 -4.50
N SER A 146 -3.12 6.75 -4.42
CA SER A 146 -2.31 7.31 -3.34
C SER A 146 -3.20 8.13 -2.40
N THR A 147 -3.04 7.90 -1.10
CA THR A 147 -3.85 8.59 -0.08
C THR A 147 -3.06 8.78 1.21
N GLU A 148 -3.32 9.88 1.91
CA GLU A 148 -2.93 9.99 3.32
C GLU A 148 -3.93 9.22 4.19
N VAL A 149 -3.53 8.96 5.44
CA VAL A 149 -4.39 8.33 6.43
C VAL A 149 -5.56 9.27 6.72
N HIS A 150 -6.78 8.81 6.44
CA HIS A 150 -7.99 9.60 6.69
C HIS A 150 -9.10 8.72 7.32
N PRO A 151 -9.76 9.16 8.41
CA PRO A 151 -10.74 8.34 9.14
C PRO A 151 -12.01 8.01 8.35
N LEU A 152 -12.33 8.83 7.34
CA LEU A 152 -13.47 8.63 6.45
C LEU A 152 -13.10 7.98 5.11
N PHE A 153 -11.86 7.49 4.96
CA PHE A 153 -11.50 6.72 3.78
C PHE A 153 -12.36 5.44 3.71
N PRO A 154 -12.94 5.07 2.55
CA PRO A 154 -13.88 3.97 2.48
C PRO A 154 -13.25 2.65 2.92
N ILE A 155 -13.82 2.02 3.94
CA ILE A 155 -13.34 0.75 4.51
C ILE A 155 -13.35 -0.37 3.45
N SER A 156 -14.25 -0.28 2.46
CA SER A 156 -14.36 -1.24 1.37
C SER A 156 -13.10 -1.34 0.49
N PHE A 157 -12.19 -0.37 0.51
CA PHE A 157 -10.87 -0.51 -0.12
C PHE A 157 -9.88 -1.36 0.70
N LEU A 158 -10.18 -1.62 1.97
CA LEU A 158 -9.29 -2.27 2.94
C LEU A 158 -9.75 -3.70 3.29
N GLN A 159 -10.83 -4.18 2.69
CA GLN A 159 -11.43 -5.50 2.91
C GLN A 159 -11.20 -6.40 1.71
#